data_AF-A0A0G1V151-F1
#
_entry.id   AF-A0A0G1V151-F1
#
_cell.length_a   1.000
_cell.length_b   1.000
_cell.length_c   1.000
_cell.angle_alpha   90.00
_cell.angle_beta   90.00
_cell.angle_gamma   90.00
#
_symmetry.space_group_name_H-M   'P 1'
#
loop_
_entity.id
_entity.type
_entity.pdbx_description
1 polymer ?
#
loop_
_entity_poly.entity_id
_entity_poly.type
_entity_poly.pdbx_seq_one_letter_code
_entity_poly.pdbx_strand_id
1 'polypeptide(L)'
;MRKLKRLYRGQALVIVLLIVGVGLTVGLAIISRSVTEVNVTTVQEESARALEAAEAGVEQAFGGLIAGSGGTGTLPSSNATFNVANSNIGAGTVYEVPFVVDQGDAATVDMTGYSGNNVRICWGKNSEQTGVEVILYFDPGSGLISSGRGGYDPQGRWNFMVSDTGNCGTMGYTYSKLVDLSELGMTSGTPLFLRIRPVFNSTPVRLAVVAVGSSFPVQGTEIQSTGQAGNASQRIKATAANPDLPAIFDNAVFSGSSLIK
;
A
#
# COMPACT_ATOMS: atom_id res chain seq x y z
N MET A 1 76.89 -48.11 -14.17
CA MET A 1 76.09 -47.02 -13.55
C MET A 1 75.31 -46.28 -14.63
N ARG A 2 74.00 -46.15 -14.44
CA ARG A 2 73.00 -45.55 -15.34
C ARG A 2 73.40 -44.14 -15.82
N LYS A 3 73.21 -43.85 -17.10
CA LYS A 3 72.92 -42.50 -17.59
C LYS A 3 71.64 -42.51 -18.42
N LEU A 4 70.52 -42.30 -17.73
CA LEU A 4 69.25 -41.88 -18.31
C LEU A 4 69.43 -40.50 -18.94
N LYS A 5 69.43 -40.38 -20.26
CA LYS A 5 69.42 -39.08 -20.96
C LYS A 5 68.61 -39.17 -22.26
N ARG A 6 67.30 -39.31 -22.13
CA ARG A 6 66.35 -39.16 -23.25
C ARG A 6 64.93 -38.87 -22.77
N LEU A 7 64.70 -37.72 -22.13
CA LEU A 7 63.36 -37.29 -21.68
C LEU A 7 62.97 -35.84 -22.05
N TYR A 8 63.86 -35.03 -22.65
CA TYR A 8 63.64 -33.57 -22.73
C TYR A 8 63.11 -33.01 -24.06
N ARG A 9 62.78 -33.83 -25.08
CA ARG A 9 62.31 -33.31 -26.39
C ARG A 9 60.78 -33.22 -26.56
N GLY A 10 59.98 -33.84 -25.67
CA GLY A 10 58.51 -33.72 -25.66
C GLY A 10 57.94 -32.82 -24.56
N GLN A 11 58.69 -32.61 -23.48
CA GLN A 11 58.24 -31.83 -22.31
C GLN A 11 58.20 -30.33 -22.58
N ALA A 12 59.08 -29.80 -23.44
CA ALA A 12 59.09 -28.37 -23.77
C ALA A 12 57.80 -27.91 -24.45
N LEU A 13 57.25 -28.72 -25.36
CA LEU A 13 55.99 -28.45 -26.05
C LEU A 13 54.82 -28.41 -25.05
N VAL A 14 54.76 -29.38 -24.13
CA VAL A 14 53.71 -29.47 -23.11
C VAL A 14 53.75 -28.27 -22.15
N ILE A 15 54.94 -27.85 -21.72
CA ILE A 15 55.11 -26.69 -20.84
C ILE A 15 54.64 -25.41 -21.54
N VAL A 16 55.02 -25.20 -22.80
CA VAL A 16 54.57 -24.03 -23.57
C VAL A 16 53.06 -24.05 -23.75
N LEU A 17 52.48 -25.20 -24.08
CA LEU A 17 51.04 -25.35 -24.29
C LEU A 17 50.25 -25.14 -22.98
N LEU A 18 50.81 -25.59 -21.85
CA LEU A 18 50.26 -25.34 -20.52
C LEU A 18 50.32 -23.86 -20.15
N ILE A 19 51.44 -23.17 -20.42
CA ILE A 19 51.58 -21.72 -20.17
C ILE A 19 50.58 -20.94 -21.02
N VAL A 20 50.44 -21.26 -22.30
CA VAL A 20 49.46 -20.62 -23.19
C VAL A 20 48.03 -20.89 -22.72
N GLY A 21 47.72 -22.12 -22.35
CA GLY A 21 46.40 -22.49 -21.83
C GLY A 21 46.04 -21.72 -20.56
N VAL A 22 46.96 -21.64 -19.59
CA VAL A 22 46.76 -20.88 -18.34
C VAL A 22 46.67 -19.38 -18.62
N GLY A 23 47.50 -18.84 -19.52
CA GLY A 23 47.42 -17.42 -19.90
C GLY A 23 46.07 -17.06 -20.51
N LEU A 24 45.50 -17.93 -21.33
CA LEU A 24 44.23 -17.72 -22.02
C LEU A 24 43.04 -17.84 -21.05
N THR A 25 43.07 -18.79 -20.12
CA THR A 25 42.03 -18.93 -19.08
C THR A 25 42.02 -17.73 -18.12
N VAL A 26 43.20 -17.26 -17.70
CA VAL A 26 43.33 -16.06 -16.85
C VAL A 26 42.86 -14.82 -17.60
N GLY A 27 43.27 -14.65 -18.87
CA GLY A 27 42.84 -13.51 -19.70
C GLY A 27 41.32 -13.47 -19.87
N LEU A 28 40.70 -14.61 -20.19
CA LEU A 28 39.24 -14.71 -20.35
C LEU A 28 38.50 -14.46 -19.02
N ALA A 29 39.05 -14.95 -17.91
CA ALA A 29 38.46 -14.74 -16.58
C ALA A 29 38.42 -13.25 -16.20
N ILE A 30 39.50 -12.51 -16.46
CA ILE A 30 39.56 -11.06 -16.19
C ILE A 30 38.57 -10.31 -17.07
N ILE A 31 38.54 -10.59 -18.38
CA ILE A 31 37.61 -9.92 -19.31
C ILE A 31 36.16 -10.20 -18.91
N SER A 32 35.82 -11.45 -18.61
CA SER A 32 34.47 -11.85 -18.18
C SER A 32 34.04 -11.12 -16.90
N ARG A 33 34.94 -11.02 -15.92
CA ARG A 33 34.70 -10.28 -14.69
C ARG A 33 34.50 -8.78 -14.96
N SER A 34 35.34 -8.15 -15.77
CA SER A 34 35.21 -6.73 -16.11
C SER A 34 33.91 -6.42 -16.84
N VAL A 35 33.53 -7.24 -17.83
CA VAL A 35 32.24 -7.07 -18.54
C VAL A 35 31.07 -7.22 -17.57
N THR A 36 31.15 -8.19 -16.65
CA THR A 36 30.12 -8.39 -15.64
C THR A 36 30.02 -7.20 -14.69
N GLU A 37 31.15 -6.68 -14.18
CA GLU A 37 31.17 -5.52 -13.27
C GLU A 37 30.63 -4.26 -13.95
N VAL A 38 31.00 -4.01 -15.22
CA VAL A 38 30.45 -2.90 -16.01
C VAL A 38 28.95 -3.07 -16.20
N ASN A 39 28.49 -4.25 -16.59
CA ASN A 39 27.06 -4.51 -16.80
C ASN A 39 26.25 -4.33 -15.50
N VAL A 40 26.76 -4.83 -14.38
CA VAL A 40 26.14 -4.63 -13.07
C VAL A 40 26.05 -3.15 -12.72
N THR A 41 27.13 -2.39 -12.96
CA THR A 41 27.17 -0.94 -12.71
C THR A 41 26.15 -0.20 -13.58
N THR A 42 26.10 -0.51 -14.88
CA THR A 42 25.14 0.09 -15.82
C THR A 42 23.70 -0.20 -15.41
N VAL A 43 23.38 -1.45 -15.06
CA VAL A 43 22.03 -1.83 -14.62
C VAL A 43 21.65 -1.13 -13.31
N GLN A 44 22.59 -0.96 -12.37
CA GLN A 44 22.36 -0.23 -11.13
C GLN A 44 22.08 1.26 -11.40
N GLU A 45 22.84 1.90 -12.28
CA GLU A 45 22.64 3.30 -12.68
C GLU A 45 21.31 3.49 -13.42
N GLU A 46 21.01 2.63 -14.40
CA GLU A 46 19.72 2.62 -15.10
C GLU A 46 18.55 2.40 -14.13
N SER A 47 18.69 1.49 -13.17
CA SER A 47 17.66 1.25 -12.16
C SER A 47 17.41 2.46 -11.27
N ALA A 48 18.47 3.20 -10.88
CA ALA A 48 18.33 4.42 -10.09
C ALA A 48 17.57 5.51 -10.88
N ARG A 49 17.94 5.72 -12.15
CA ARG A 49 17.26 6.69 -13.02
C ARG A 49 15.82 6.31 -13.36
N ALA A 50 15.54 5.03 -13.52
CA ALA A 50 14.18 4.53 -13.68
C ALA A 50 13.33 4.80 -12.43
N LEU A 51 13.91 4.69 -11.22
CA LEU A 51 13.23 5.05 -9.97
C LEU A 51 12.95 6.54 -9.89
N GLU A 52 13.96 7.39 -10.16
CA GLU A 52 13.80 8.85 -10.21
C GLU A 52 12.67 9.27 -11.17
N ALA A 53 12.56 8.59 -12.31
CA ALA A 53 11.49 8.83 -13.26
C ALA A 53 10.11 8.40 -12.74
N ALA A 54 10.05 7.25 -12.07
CA ALA A 54 8.81 6.81 -11.43
C ALA A 54 8.36 7.82 -10.35
N GLU A 55 9.27 8.29 -9.49
CA GLU A 55 9.01 9.28 -8.45
C GLU A 55 8.53 10.60 -9.05
N ALA A 56 9.23 11.13 -10.06
CA ALA A 56 8.82 12.35 -10.75
C ALA A 56 7.41 12.24 -11.36
N GLY A 57 7.06 11.08 -11.91
CA GLY A 57 5.71 10.84 -12.43
C GLY A 57 4.63 10.89 -11.33
N VAL A 58 4.90 10.30 -10.16
CA VAL A 58 4.01 10.39 -9.00
C VAL A 58 3.86 11.85 -8.53
N GLU A 59 4.97 12.58 -8.39
CA GLU A 59 4.96 13.99 -7.97
C GLU A 59 4.20 14.88 -8.95
N GLN A 60 4.35 14.67 -10.26
CA GLN A 60 3.60 15.42 -11.27
C GLN A 60 2.11 15.12 -11.25
N ALA A 61 1.73 13.88 -10.92
CA ALA A 61 0.34 13.48 -10.78
C ALA A 61 -0.31 14.09 -9.53
N PHE A 62 0.38 14.08 -8.38
CA PHE A 62 -0.10 14.77 -7.18
C PHE A 62 -0.06 16.30 -7.30
N GLY A 63 0.90 16.84 -8.05
CA GLY A 63 0.99 18.26 -8.37
C GLY A 63 -0.05 18.75 -9.38
N GLY A 64 -0.91 17.86 -9.89
CA GLY A 64 -1.99 18.21 -10.82
C GLY A 64 -1.55 18.49 -12.26
N LEU A 65 -0.26 18.28 -12.59
CA LEU A 65 0.23 18.37 -13.97
C LEU A 65 -0.23 17.18 -14.82
N ILE A 66 -0.42 16.02 -14.19
CA ILE A 66 -0.97 14.82 -14.83
C ILE A 66 -2.33 14.53 -14.18
N ALA A 67 -3.41 14.86 -14.90
CA ALA A 67 -4.79 14.69 -14.43
C ALA A 67 -5.52 13.60 -15.24
N GLY A 68 -6.71 13.20 -14.77
CA GLY A 68 -7.53 12.19 -15.43
C GLY A 68 -6.96 10.79 -15.27
N SER A 69 -7.02 9.97 -16.32
CA SER A 69 -6.65 8.54 -16.27
C SER A 69 -5.14 8.26 -16.22
N GLY A 70 -4.30 9.29 -16.32
CA GLY A 70 -2.84 9.14 -16.33
C GLY A 70 -2.17 9.92 -17.46
N GLY A 71 -0.86 9.70 -17.64
CA GLY A 71 -0.05 10.43 -18.61
C GLY A 71 1.37 9.89 -18.71
N THR A 72 2.13 10.40 -19.66
CA THR A 72 3.55 10.04 -19.84
C THR A 72 4.42 11.29 -19.81
N GLY A 73 5.69 11.11 -19.48
CA GLY A 73 6.67 12.19 -19.53
C GLY A 73 8.09 11.69 -19.64
N THR A 74 9.00 12.63 -19.83
CA THR A 74 10.43 12.39 -20.00
C THR A 74 11.22 13.25 -19.03
N LEU A 75 12.35 12.72 -18.55
CA LEU A 75 13.36 13.44 -17.78
C LEU A 75 14.63 13.53 -18.63
N PRO A 76 14.84 14.65 -19.34
CA PRO A 76 15.97 14.80 -20.25
C PRO A 76 17.32 14.69 -19.53
N SER A 77 17.40 15.12 -18.27
CA SER A 77 18.63 15.07 -17.46
C SER A 77 19.07 13.66 -17.08
N SER A 78 18.14 12.71 -17.00
CA SER A 78 18.41 11.30 -16.65
C SER A 78 18.21 10.35 -17.83
N ASN A 79 17.87 10.85 -19.02
CA ASN A 79 17.49 10.04 -20.19
C ASN A 79 16.49 8.92 -19.83
N ALA A 80 15.49 9.28 -19.02
CA ALA A 80 14.50 8.37 -18.50
C ALA A 80 13.10 8.85 -18.90
N THR A 81 12.15 7.92 -18.95
CA THR A 81 10.74 8.21 -19.20
C THR A 81 9.88 7.65 -18.09
N PHE A 82 8.67 8.16 -17.94
CA PHE A 82 7.70 7.58 -17.01
C PHE A 82 6.32 7.50 -17.65
N ASN A 83 5.54 6.55 -17.16
CA ASN A 83 4.13 6.37 -17.48
C ASN A 83 3.33 6.25 -16.18
N VAL A 84 2.38 7.16 -16.00
CA VAL A 84 1.49 7.25 -14.86
C VAL A 84 0.11 6.72 -15.25
N ALA A 85 -0.46 5.87 -14.41
CA ALA A 85 -1.85 5.46 -14.45
C ALA A 85 -2.54 5.83 -13.15
N ASN A 86 -3.66 6.53 -13.25
CA ASN A 86 -4.49 6.92 -12.10
C ASN A 86 -5.73 6.03 -12.06
N SER A 87 -6.07 5.53 -10.88
CA SER A 87 -7.29 4.77 -10.64
C SER A 87 -7.99 5.23 -9.36
N ASN A 88 -9.32 5.13 -9.35
CA ASN A 88 -10.12 5.45 -8.17
C ASN A 88 -10.09 4.27 -7.19
N ILE A 89 -10.07 4.58 -5.90
CA ILE A 89 -10.14 3.59 -4.82
C ILE A 89 -11.52 3.66 -4.18
N GLY A 90 -12.09 2.50 -3.84
CA GLY A 90 -13.31 2.39 -3.02
C GLY A 90 -14.62 2.82 -3.70
N ALA A 91 -14.57 3.24 -4.97
CA ALA A 91 -15.78 3.51 -5.75
C ALA A 91 -16.52 2.19 -6.03
N GLY A 92 -17.73 2.04 -5.48
CA GLY A 92 -18.55 0.84 -5.65
C GLY A 92 -19.00 0.24 -4.32
N THR A 93 -19.16 -1.08 -4.28
CA THR A 93 -19.78 -1.76 -3.13
C THR A 93 -18.78 -2.17 -2.04
N VAL A 94 -17.48 -2.15 -2.34
CA VAL A 94 -16.43 -2.60 -1.42
C VAL A 94 -15.31 -1.59 -1.40
N TYR A 95 -14.90 -1.20 -0.20
CA TYR A 95 -13.71 -0.42 0.04
C TYR A 95 -12.82 -1.13 1.07
N GLU A 96 -11.68 -1.65 0.62
CA GLU A 96 -10.62 -2.13 1.51
C GLU A 96 -9.66 -0.97 1.79
N VAL A 97 -9.45 -0.64 3.06
CA VAL A 97 -8.59 0.46 3.46
C VAL A 97 -7.16 0.12 3.02
N PRO A 98 -6.50 0.99 2.23
CA PRO A 98 -5.23 0.65 1.58
C PRO A 98 -4.05 0.55 2.55
N PHE A 99 -4.16 1.20 3.71
CA PHE A 99 -3.18 1.18 4.80
C PHE A 99 -3.65 0.34 5.99
N VAL A 100 -2.70 0.00 6.86
CA VAL A 100 -2.99 -0.59 8.17
C VAL A 100 -3.29 0.51 9.19
N VAL A 101 -4.13 0.22 10.17
CA VAL A 101 -4.60 1.18 11.18
C VAL A 101 -4.11 0.74 12.54
N ASP A 102 -3.39 1.64 13.22
CA ASP A 102 -2.91 1.45 14.59
C ASP A 102 -4.04 1.56 15.61
N GLN A 103 -3.78 1.08 16.83
CA GLN A 103 -4.75 1.19 17.91
C GLN A 103 -5.04 2.66 18.22
N GLY A 104 -6.31 3.05 18.20
CA GLY A 104 -6.73 4.42 18.51
C GLY A 104 -6.79 5.36 17.30
N ASP A 105 -6.11 5.02 16.20
CA ASP A 105 -6.27 5.71 14.92
C ASP A 105 -7.57 5.31 14.23
N ALA A 106 -8.04 6.10 13.27
CA ALA A 106 -9.28 5.80 12.56
C ALA A 106 -9.06 5.79 11.06
N ALA A 107 -9.72 4.85 10.37
CA ALA A 107 -9.93 4.95 8.94
C ALA A 107 -11.28 5.61 8.66
N THR A 108 -11.30 6.53 7.70
CA THR A 108 -12.52 7.23 7.29
C THR A 108 -13.00 6.74 5.95
N VAL A 109 -14.31 6.57 5.86
CA VAL A 109 -15.03 6.26 4.63
C VAL A 109 -15.99 7.41 4.34
N ASP A 110 -15.82 8.02 3.18
CA ASP A 110 -16.76 8.99 2.63
C ASP A 110 -18.07 8.28 2.28
N MET A 111 -19.17 8.78 2.84
CA MET A 111 -20.52 8.28 2.62
C MET A 111 -21.39 9.28 1.84
N THR A 112 -20.80 10.32 1.26
CA THR A 112 -21.53 11.32 0.48
C THR A 112 -22.31 10.65 -0.67
N GLY A 113 -23.62 10.86 -0.70
CA GLY A 113 -24.52 10.25 -1.68
C GLY A 113 -24.88 8.78 -1.40
N TYR A 114 -24.43 8.21 -0.28
CA TYR A 114 -24.83 6.88 0.15
C TYR A 114 -26.30 6.85 0.55
N SER A 115 -27.07 5.95 -0.06
CA SER A 115 -28.52 5.85 0.09
C SER A 115 -28.97 4.61 0.86
N GLY A 116 -28.03 3.75 1.27
CA GLY A 116 -28.32 2.53 2.03
C GLY A 116 -28.55 2.82 3.51
N ASN A 117 -29.28 1.94 4.18
CA ASN A 117 -29.52 2.05 5.63
C ASN A 117 -28.51 1.25 6.46
N ASN A 118 -27.73 0.38 5.82
CA ASN A 118 -26.80 -0.49 6.51
C ASN A 118 -25.44 -0.44 5.83
N VAL A 119 -24.38 -0.61 6.60
CA VAL A 119 -23.01 -0.83 6.11
C VAL A 119 -22.45 -2.04 6.82
N ARG A 120 -21.67 -2.85 6.11
CA ARG A 120 -20.94 -3.95 6.75
C ARG A 120 -19.49 -3.57 6.94
N ILE A 121 -19.02 -3.70 8.17
CA ILE A 121 -17.64 -3.44 8.55
C ILE A 121 -16.93 -4.77 8.72
N CYS A 122 -15.69 -4.85 8.24
CA CYS A 122 -14.91 -6.07 8.12
C CYS A 122 -13.52 -5.88 8.73
N TRP A 123 -13.11 -6.79 9.61
CA TRP A 123 -11.82 -6.72 10.30
C TRP A 123 -11.31 -8.11 10.72
N GLY A 124 -10.16 -8.15 11.39
CA GLY A 124 -9.54 -9.40 11.86
C GLY A 124 -8.97 -10.23 10.71
N LYS A 125 -8.27 -9.58 9.78
CA LYS A 125 -7.42 -10.29 8.82
C LYS A 125 -6.32 -11.02 9.60
N ASN A 126 -6.01 -12.25 9.24
CA ASN A 126 -5.12 -13.15 10.01
C ASN A 126 -5.62 -13.50 11.42
N SER A 127 -6.94 -13.41 11.65
CA SER A 127 -7.60 -13.84 12.89
C SER A 127 -7.18 -13.07 14.17
N GLU A 128 -6.72 -11.83 14.02
CA GLU A 128 -6.50 -10.94 15.18
C GLU A 128 -7.83 -10.59 15.86
N GLN A 129 -7.93 -10.86 17.16
CA GLN A 129 -9.12 -10.59 17.99
C GLN A 129 -9.17 -9.11 18.43
N THR A 130 -9.30 -8.22 17.45
CA THR A 130 -9.51 -6.79 17.64
C THR A 130 -11.00 -6.45 17.68
N GLY A 131 -11.37 -5.43 18.45
CA GLY A 131 -12.67 -4.79 18.37
C GLY A 131 -12.60 -3.54 17.48
N VAL A 132 -13.74 -2.97 17.13
CA VAL A 132 -13.85 -1.73 16.36
C VAL A 132 -14.89 -0.80 16.99
N GLU A 133 -14.52 0.48 17.14
CA GLU A 133 -15.44 1.58 17.39
C GLU A 133 -15.80 2.20 16.03
N VAL A 134 -17.08 2.47 15.82
CA VAL A 134 -17.64 3.02 14.60
C VAL A 134 -18.33 4.32 14.95
N ILE A 135 -18.01 5.39 14.24
CA ILE A 135 -18.61 6.72 14.41
C ILE A 135 -19.19 7.14 13.08
N LEU A 136 -20.50 7.36 13.04
CA LEU A 136 -21.20 7.91 11.89
C LEU A 136 -21.39 9.41 12.09
N TYR A 137 -20.99 10.20 11.10
CA TYR A 137 -21.35 11.61 10.98
C TYR A 137 -22.42 11.75 9.88
N PHE A 138 -23.51 12.43 10.20
CA PHE A 138 -24.65 12.59 9.31
C PHE A 138 -25.34 13.94 9.52
N ASP A 139 -26.04 14.43 8.49
CA ASP A 139 -26.98 15.54 8.62
C ASP A 139 -28.40 14.97 8.72
N PRO A 140 -29.14 15.13 9.83
CA PRO A 140 -30.51 14.65 9.97
C PRO A 140 -31.52 15.39 9.07
N GLY A 141 -31.08 16.36 8.26
CA GLY A 141 -31.91 17.21 7.40
C GLY A 141 -32.07 18.64 7.94
N SER A 142 -31.21 19.05 8.88
CA SER A 142 -31.27 20.35 9.56
C SER A 142 -30.14 21.30 9.16
N GLY A 143 -29.15 20.81 8.40
CA GLY A 143 -27.91 21.54 8.11
C GLY A 143 -26.89 21.50 9.25
N LEU A 144 -27.22 20.84 10.37
CA LEU A 144 -26.32 20.62 11.50
C LEU A 144 -25.83 19.17 11.51
N ILE A 145 -24.52 18.98 11.65
CA ILE A 145 -23.92 17.65 11.69
C ILE A 145 -24.16 17.02 13.06
N SER A 146 -24.70 15.82 13.05
CA SER A 146 -24.87 14.96 14.22
C SER A 146 -23.94 13.75 14.10
N SER A 147 -23.61 13.14 15.25
CA SER A 147 -22.76 11.95 15.29
C SER A 147 -23.35 10.88 16.20
N GLY A 148 -23.22 9.62 15.82
CA GLY A 148 -23.54 8.48 16.69
C GLY A 148 -22.48 7.40 16.62
N ARG A 149 -22.43 6.55 17.65
CA ARG A 149 -21.32 5.62 17.89
C ARG A 149 -21.80 4.23 18.25
N GLY A 150 -21.06 3.23 17.79
CA GLY A 150 -21.26 1.82 18.14
C GLY A 150 -19.92 1.12 18.32
N GLY A 151 -19.81 0.26 19.32
CA GLY A 151 -18.64 -0.58 19.56
C GLY A 151 -18.96 -2.03 19.25
N TYR A 152 -18.13 -2.69 18.45
CA TYR A 152 -18.28 -4.09 18.07
C TYR A 152 -17.00 -4.88 18.35
N ASP A 153 -17.12 -6.01 19.05
CA ASP A 153 -15.97 -6.81 19.47
C ASP A 153 -16.31 -8.31 19.37
N PRO A 154 -15.41 -9.15 18.83
CA PRO A 154 -15.64 -10.60 18.77
C PRO A 154 -15.87 -11.27 20.13
N GLN A 155 -15.35 -10.69 21.20
CA GLN A 155 -15.49 -11.21 22.56
C GLN A 155 -16.55 -10.44 23.40
N GLY A 156 -17.18 -9.41 22.83
CA GLY A 156 -18.14 -8.57 23.56
C GLY A 156 -17.55 -7.87 24.79
N ARG A 157 -16.25 -7.52 24.75
CA ARG A 157 -15.55 -6.88 25.88
C ARG A 157 -16.12 -5.49 26.15
N TRP A 158 -16.20 -5.12 27.43
CA TRP A 158 -16.47 -3.74 27.88
C TRP A 158 -17.72 -3.11 27.25
N ASN A 159 -18.80 -3.88 27.19
CA ASN A 159 -20.11 -3.45 26.64
C ASN A 159 -20.13 -3.24 25.11
N PHE A 160 -19.11 -3.71 24.39
CA PHE A 160 -19.15 -3.80 22.94
C PHE A 160 -20.13 -4.90 22.53
N MET A 161 -20.87 -4.64 21.46
CA MET A 161 -21.74 -5.63 20.86
C MET A 161 -20.93 -6.74 20.21
N VAL A 162 -21.44 -7.98 20.26
CA VAL A 162 -20.76 -9.11 19.64
C VAL A 162 -20.76 -8.97 18.11
N SER A 163 -19.59 -9.18 17.51
CA SER A 163 -19.42 -9.20 16.05
C SER A 163 -20.01 -10.46 15.43
N ASP A 164 -20.35 -10.36 14.15
CA ASP A 164 -20.67 -11.51 13.32
C ASP A 164 -19.36 -12.15 12.79
N THR A 165 -19.45 -13.35 12.23
CA THR A 165 -18.31 -14.06 11.62
C THR A 165 -18.52 -14.19 10.11
N GLY A 166 -17.48 -13.91 9.32
CA GLY A 166 -17.51 -14.00 7.86
C GLY A 166 -18.25 -12.84 7.18
N ASN A 167 -18.90 -13.10 6.03
CA ASN A 167 -19.71 -12.13 5.25
C ASN A 167 -18.98 -10.93 4.64
N CYS A 168 -17.65 -10.96 4.64
CA CYS A 168 -16.76 -9.98 4.01
C CYS A 168 -16.25 -10.43 2.63
N GLY A 169 -17.07 -11.21 1.91
CA GLY A 169 -16.72 -11.74 0.59
C GLY A 169 -15.43 -12.57 0.59
N THR A 170 -14.64 -12.45 -0.46
CA THR A 170 -13.36 -13.15 -0.66
C THR A 170 -12.16 -12.41 -0.06
N MET A 171 -12.37 -11.35 0.74
CA MET A 171 -11.29 -10.47 1.24
C MET A 171 -10.46 -11.08 2.39
N GLY A 172 -10.91 -12.19 2.98
CA GLY A 172 -10.19 -12.91 4.03
C GLY A 172 -10.29 -12.30 5.44
N TYR A 173 -11.31 -11.49 5.71
CA TYR A 173 -11.62 -10.98 7.06
C TYR A 173 -12.41 -12.02 7.86
N THR A 174 -12.05 -12.21 9.13
CA THR A 174 -12.68 -13.20 10.01
C THR A 174 -13.95 -12.65 10.64
N TYR A 175 -13.92 -11.38 11.07
CA TYR A 175 -15.01 -10.74 11.81
C TYR A 175 -15.69 -9.68 10.97
N SER A 176 -16.98 -9.52 11.19
CA SER A 176 -17.75 -8.46 10.58
C SER A 176 -18.88 -7.96 11.45
N LYS A 177 -19.46 -6.83 11.08
CA LYS A 177 -20.75 -6.43 11.62
C LYS A 177 -21.58 -5.75 10.55
N LEU A 178 -22.83 -6.18 10.40
CA LEU A 178 -23.83 -5.38 9.71
C LEU A 178 -24.34 -4.30 10.67
N VAL A 179 -23.93 -3.06 10.42
CA VAL A 179 -24.33 -1.90 11.21
C VAL A 179 -25.52 -1.23 10.53
N ASP A 180 -26.61 -1.06 11.26
CA ASP A 180 -27.73 -0.22 10.85
C ASP A 180 -27.45 1.23 11.25
N LEU A 181 -27.55 2.15 10.28
CA LEU A 181 -27.26 3.56 10.53
C LEU A 181 -28.27 4.18 11.52
N SER A 182 -29.48 3.62 11.63
CA SER A 182 -30.47 4.04 12.63
C SER A 182 -30.10 3.65 14.06
N GLU A 183 -29.36 2.55 14.26
CA GLU A 183 -28.77 2.20 15.57
C GLU A 183 -27.69 3.20 15.99
N LEU A 184 -27.05 3.86 15.02
CA LEU A 184 -26.14 4.98 15.23
C LEU A 184 -26.87 6.33 15.28
N GLY A 185 -28.20 6.34 15.45
CA GLY A 185 -29.00 7.55 15.63
C GLY A 185 -29.45 8.25 14.35
N MET A 186 -29.07 7.76 13.16
CA MET A 186 -29.54 8.32 11.89
C MET A 186 -30.88 7.69 11.48
N THR A 187 -31.97 8.17 12.09
CA THR A 187 -33.35 7.74 11.75
C THR A 187 -33.88 8.40 10.47
N SER A 188 -33.33 9.56 10.13
CA SER A 188 -33.54 10.29 8.87
C SER A 188 -32.30 11.11 8.54
N GLY A 189 -32.14 11.49 7.27
CA GLY A 189 -31.06 12.37 6.84
C GLY A 189 -30.08 11.72 5.87
N THR A 190 -28.91 12.34 5.70
CA THR A 190 -27.86 11.88 4.78
C THR A 190 -26.57 11.59 5.53
N PRO A 191 -25.98 10.39 5.36
CA PRO A 191 -24.68 10.09 5.93
C PRO A 191 -23.59 10.89 5.20
N LEU A 192 -22.57 11.33 5.95
CA LEU A 192 -21.45 12.11 5.43
C LEU A 192 -20.15 11.31 5.49
N PHE A 193 -19.78 10.84 6.68
CA PHE A 193 -18.55 10.08 6.88
C PHE A 193 -18.75 8.98 7.93
N LEU A 194 -18.08 7.84 7.72
CA LEU A 194 -17.97 6.76 8.69
C LEU A 194 -16.52 6.64 9.13
N ARG A 195 -16.26 6.76 10.42
CA ARG A 195 -14.93 6.53 11.01
C ARG A 195 -14.92 5.18 11.70
N ILE A 196 -13.87 4.40 11.46
CA ILE A 196 -13.69 3.08 12.05
C ILE A 196 -12.35 3.07 12.75
N ARG A 197 -12.38 2.94 14.08
CA ARG A 197 -11.22 2.90 14.96
C ARG A 197 -11.06 1.49 15.53
N PRO A 198 -9.97 0.77 15.25
CA PRO A 198 -9.72 -0.48 15.92
C PRO A 198 -9.35 -0.23 17.39
N VAL A 199 -9.80 -1.14 18.24
CA VAL A 199 -9.56 -1.16 19.68
C VAL A 199 -9.11 -2.55 20.09
N PHE A 200 -8.24 -2.63 21.10
CA PHE A 200 -7.68 -3.90 21.60
C PHE A 200 -6.77 -4.64 20.60
N ASN A 201 -6.40 -4.04 19.48
CA ASN A 201 -5.36 -4.57 18.62
C ASN A 201 -3.97 -4.38 19.25
N SER A 202 -3.11 -5.36 19.04
CA SER A 202 -1.71 -5.35 19.47
C SER A 202 -0.76 -4.99 18.34
N THR A 203 -1.24 -5.13 17.10
CA THR A 203 -0.54 -4.76 15.88
C THR A 203 -1.45 -3.92 14.99
N PRO A 204 -0.90 -3.16 14.03
CA PRO A 204 -1.71 -2.45 13.05
C PRO A 204 -2.62 -3.43 12.28
N VAL A 205 -3.91 -3.09 12.14
CA VAL A 205 -4.92 -3.98 11.53
C VAL A 205 -5.38 -3.46 10.17
N ARG A 206 -5.85 -4.38 9.32
CA ARG A 206 -6.55 -4.02 8.07
C ARG A 206 -8.05 -3.98 8.30
N LEU A 207 -8.71 -3.06 7.61
CA LEU A 207 -10.14 -2.84 7.67
C LEU A 207 -10.73 -2.81 6.27
N ALA A 208 -11.99 -3.21 6.15
CA ALA A 208 -12.76 -3.01 4.93
C ALA A 208 -14.21 -2.67 5.27
N VAL A 209 -14.89 -2.00 4.35
CA VAL A 209 -16.31 -1.69 4.44
C VAL A 209 -17.00 -2.12 3.17
N VAL A 210 -18.18 -2.72 3.34
CA VAL A 210 -19.04 -3.19 2.26
C VAL A 210 -20.37 -2.45 2.33
N ALA A 211 -20.72 -1.79 1.23
CA ALA A 211 -22.00 -1.14 1.04
C ALA A 211 -23.10 -2.20 0.93
N VAL A 212 -24.26 -1.90 1.51
CA VAL A 212 -25.45 -2.75 1.46
C VAL A 212 -26.60 -1.94 0.87
N GLY A 213 -27.06 -2.34 -0.32
CA GLY A 213 -28.14 -1.67 -1.03
C GLY A 213 -27.76 -0.30 -1.64
N SER A 214 -26.46 0.03 -1.70
CA SER A 214 -25.94 1.26 -2.30
C SER A 214 -24.47 1.08 -2.71
N SER A 215 -23.79 2.17 -3.05
CA SER A 215 -22.36 2.20 -3.36
C SER A 215 -21.69 3.40 -2.71
N PHE A 216 -20.43 3.26 -2.34
CA PHE A 216 -19.62 4.36 -1.85
C PHE A 216 -19.14 5.26 -2.99
N PRO A 217 -18.98 6.57 -2.74
CA PRO A 217 -18.23 7.46 -3.62
C PRO A 217 -16.75 7.05 -3.69
N VAL A 218 -15.99 7.73 -4.56
CA VAL A 218 -14.53 7.56 -4.63
C VAL A 218 -13.92 7.93 -3.26
N GLN A 219 -13.16 7.00 -2.68
CA GLN A 219 -12.53 7.13 -1.35
C GLN A 219 -11.10 7.69 -1.42
N GLY A 220 -10.57 7.79 -2.63
CA GLY A 220 -9.24 8.29 -2.91
C GLY A 220 -8.77 7.91 -4.31
N THR A 221 -7.55 8.29 -4.62
CA THR A 221 -6.89 8.01 -5.90
C THR A 221 -5.63 7.20 -5.66
N GLU A 222 -5.47 6.14 -6.42
CA GLU A 222 -4.25 5.37 -6.54
C GLU A 222 -3.50 5.81 -7.79
N ILE A 223 -2.23 6.15 -7.61
CA ILE A 223 -1.34 6.59 -8.67
C ILE A 223 -0.25 5.54 -8.80
N GLN A 224 -0.13 4.98 -10.00
CA GLN A 224 0.91 4.04 -10.35
C GLN A 224 1.81 4.66 -11.41
N SER A 225 3.08 4.90 -11.07
CA SER A 225 4.07 5.43 -12.00
C SER A 225 5.12 4.38 -12.30
N THR A 226 5.35 4.12 -13.59
CA THR A 226 6.41 3.22 -14.07
C THR A 226 7.45 4.05 -14.79
N GLY A 227 8.65 4.13 -14.23
CA GLY A 227 9.80 4.76 -14.85
C GLY A 227 10.66 3.76 -15.63
N GLN A 228 11.27 4.22 -16.71
CA GLN A 228 12.11 3.43 -17.61
C GLN A 228 13.38 4.21 -17.94
N ALA A 229 14.54 3.57 -17.81
CA ALA A 229 15.82 4.10 -18.27
C ALA A 229 16.64 2.95 -18.85
N GLY A 230 17.06 3.07 -20.11
CA GLY A 230 17.71 1.96 -20.83
C GLY A 230 16.83 0.70 -20.79
N ASN A 231 17.35 -0.39 -20.22
CA ASN A 231 16.61 -1.65 -20.05
C ASN A 231 15.98 -1.81 -18.65
N ALA A 232 16.26 -0.92 -17.71
CA ALA A 232 15.71 -0.98 -16.37
C ALA A 232 14.32 -0.33 -16.29
N SER A 233 13.40 -1.00 -15.59
CA SER A 233 12.05 -0.51 -15.30
C SER A 233 11.79 -0.57 -13.81
N GLN A 234 11.29 0.54 -13.24
CA GLN A 234 10.90 0.62 -11.83
C GLN A 234 9.48 1.14 -11.71
N ARG A 235 8.72 0.61 -10.76
CA ARG A 235 7.32 0.97 -10.58
C ARG A 235 7.03 1.33 -9.13
N ILE A 236 6.41 2.48 -8.95
CA ILE A 236 5.98 3.01 -7.65
C ILE A 236 4.45 3.11 -7.66
N LYS A 237 3.87 2.82 -6.50
CA LYS A 237 2.44 2.95 -6.25
C LYS A 237 2.27 3.83 -5.03
N ALA A 238 1.50 4.91 -5.20
CA ALA A 238 1.14 5.83 -4.15
C ALA A 238 -0.39 5.94 -4.08
N THR A 239 -0.90 6.22 -2.88
CA THR A 239 -2.34 6.33 -2.63
C THR A 239 -2.60 7.63 -1.89
N ALA A 240 -3.46 8.47 -2.45
CA ALA A 240 -4.05 9.60 -1.74
C ALA A 240 -5.48 9.26 -1.34
N ALA A 241 -5.72 9.11 -0.04
CA ALA A 241 -7.06 9.01 0.51
C ALA A 241 -7.74 10.40 0.56
N ASN A 242 -9.06 10.41 0.65
CA ASN A 242 -9.80 11.65 0.86
C ASN A 242 -9.36 12.35 2.18
N PRO A 243 -9.50 13.69 2.27
CA PRO A 243 -9.18 14.42 3.49
C PRO A 243 -9.93 13.85 4.69
N ASP A 244 -9.21 13.71 5.80
CA ASP A 244 -9.77 13.16 7.03
C ASP A 244 -9.92 14.22 8.12
N LEU A 245 -10.90 14.03 9.02
CA LEU A 245 -11.08 14.84 10.21
C LEU A 245 -10.01 14.49 11.24
N PRO A 246 -9.34 15.48 11.85
CA PRO A 246 -8.41 15.25 12.95
C PRO A 246 -9.09 14.49 14.11
N ALA A 247 -8.44 13.44 14.61
CA ALA A 247 -9.00 12.56 15.65
C ALA A 247 -9.33 13.27 16.99
N ILE A 248 -8.80 14.48 17.20
CA ILE A 248 -9.18 15.35 18.33
C ILE A 248 -10.69 15.64 18.38
N PHE A 249 -11.34 15.76 17.22
CA PHE A 249 -12.78 16.05 17.15
C PHE A 249 -13.66 14.84 17.47
N ASP A 250 -13.06 13.65 17.62
CA ASP A 250 -13.78 12.46 18.05
C ASP A 250 -13.92 12.37 19.58
N ASN A 251 -13.41 13.35 20.36
CA ASN A 251 -13.45 13.30 21.82
C ASN A 251 -14.20 14.50 22.39
N ALA A 252 -15.03 14.27 23.41
CA ALA A 252 -15.73 15.36 24.11
C ALA A 252 -14.79 16.22 24.96
N VAL A 253 -13.66 15.66 25.39
CA VAL A 253 -12.61 16.35 26.15
C VAL A 253 -11.27 16.01 25.51
N PHE A 254 -10.48 17.03 25.19
CA PHE A 254 -9.11 16.89 24.73
C PHE A 254 -8.18 17.71 25.63
N SER A 255 -7.08 17.11 26.07
CA SER A 255 -6.01 17.81 26.79
C SER A 255 -4.67 17.51 26.13
N GLY A 256 -3.95 18.57 25.76
CA GLY A 256 -2.57 18.46 25.26
C GLY A 256 -1.53 18.20 26.36
N SER A 257 -1.95 18.02 27.61
CA SER A 257 -1.10 17.72 28.76
C SER A 257 -1.77 16.71 29.69
N SER A 258 -1.03 16.19 30.68
CA SER A 258 -1.58 15.25 31.67
C SER A 258 -2.81 15.86 32.35
N LEU A 259 -3.94 15.15 32.27
CA LEU A 259 -5.13 15.45 33.04
C LEU A 259 -4.84 15.11 34.51
N ILE A 260 -4.56 16.14 35.32
CA ILE A 260 -4.53 16.00 36.77
C ILE A 260 -5.99 15.91 37.22
N LYS A 261 -6.33 14.78 37.82
CA LYS A 261 -7.67 14.47 38.32
C LYS A 261 -8.12 15.41 39.42
#